data_AF-A0A2E1PNR3-F1
#
_entry.id   AF-A0A2E1PNR3-F1
#
_cell.length_a   1.000
_cell.length_b   1.000
_cell.length_c   1.000
_cell.angle_alpha   90.00
_cell.angle_beta   90.00
_cell.angle_gamma   90.00
#
_symmetry.space_group_name_H-M   'P 1'
#
loop_
_entity.id
_entity.type
_entity.pdbx_description
1 polymer ?
#
loop_
_entity_poly.entity_id
_entity_poly.type
_entity_poly.pdbx_seq_one_letter_code
_entity_poly.pdbx_strand_id
1 'polypeptide(L)'
;MKIIKEKEIFSVNAQAIWDIISDPANSSWVPTVEEISLDGDVRSFSMEGMGELKEKILKIDHDNKIFQYSAIQTPAPIEHHLATIQICPLDNDNCEFSW
;
A
#
# COMPACT_ATOMS: atom_id res chain seq x y z
N MET A 1 -18.57 -8.43 5.62
CA MET A 1 -17.40 -7.74 5.05
C MET A 1 -16.75 -8.69 4.05
N LYS A 2 -16.59 -8.28 2.79
CA LYS A 2 -15.83 -9.08 1.82
C LYS A 2 -14.35 -8.85 2.05
N ILE A 3 -13.54 -9.89 1.91
CA ILE A 3 -12.08 -9.83 2.04
C ILE A 3 -11.50 -10.36 0.73
N ILE A 4 -10.60 -9.59 0.14
CA ILE A 4 -9.76 -9.99 -0.98
C ILE A 4 -8.35 -10.09 -0.42
N LYS A 5 -7.59 -11.08 -0.86
CA LYS A 5 -6.19 -11.26 -0.45
C LYS A 5 -5.34 -11.59 -1.65
N GLU A 6 -4.17 -10.98 -1.72
CA GLU A 6 -3.13 -11.28 -2.69
C GLU A 6 -1.83 -11.58 -1.96
N LYS A 7 -1.10 -12.57 -2.48
CA LYS A 7 0.17 -13.02 -1.90
C LYS A 7 1.17 -13.30 -3.00
N GLU A 8 2.40 -12.84 -2.79
CA GLU A 8 3.50 -13.08 -3.71
C GLU A 8 4.80 -13.29 -2.93
N ILE A 9 5.66 -14.17 -3.45
CA ILE A 9 6.99 -14.42 -2.90
C ILE A 9 8.00 -13.73 -3.80
N PHE A 10 8.84 -12.89 -3.20
CA PHE A 10 9.94 -12.23 -3.89
C PHE A 10 11.28 -12.80 -3.43
N SER A 11 12.20 -13.01 -4.38
CA SER A 11 13.60 -13.38 -4.10
C SER A 11 14.46 -12.16 -3.76
N VAL A 12 13.96 -11.38 -2.80
CA VAL A 12 14.69 -10.31 -2.13
C VAL A 12 14.38 -10.36 -0.64
N ASN A 13 15.26 -9.78 0.18
CA ASN A 13 14.99 -9.67 1.61
C ASN A 13 13.77 -8.78 1.90
N ALA A 14 13.10 -9.03 3.03
CA ALA A 14 11.90 -8.29 3.42
C ALA A 14 12.12 -6.77 3.58
N GLN A 15 13.34 -6.34 3.93
CA GLN A 15 13.64 -4.93 4.11
C GLN A 15 13.59 -4.18 2.78
N ALA A 16 14.07 -4.78 1.69
CA ALA A 16 14.08 -4.17 0.37
C ALA A 16 12.66 -3.82 -0.13
N ILE A 17 11.69 -4.73 0.07
CA ILE A 17 10.29 -4.44 -0.25
C ILE A 17 9.70 -3.42 0.73
N TRP A 18 10.02 -3.55 2.02
CA TRP A 18 9.50 -2.64 3.05
C TRP A 18 9.97 -1.19 2.88
N ASP A 19 11.20 -0.96 2.42
CA ASP A 19 11.71 0.38 2.13
C ASP A 19 10.89 1.10 1.04
N ILE A 20 10.27 0.34 0.13
CA ILE A 20 9.35 0.88 -0.89
C ILE A 20 7.96 1.11 -0.29
N ILE A 21 7.42 0.10 0.40
CA ILE A 21 6.02 0.11 0.89
C ILE A 21 5.81 1.07 2.07
N SER A 22 6.82 1.24 2.92
CA SER A 22 6.72 2.08 4.12
C SER A 22 6.80 3.58 3.85
N ASP A 23 7.19 3.98 2.63
CA ASP A 23 7.09 5.37 2.19
C ASP A 23 5.70 5.63 1.60
N PRO A 24 4.82 6.36 2.32
CA PRO A 24 3.47 6.64 1.84
C PRO A 24 3.42 7.53 0.61
N ALA A 25 4.50 8.28 0.31
CA ALA A 25 4.62 9.14 -0.86
C ALA A 25 5.25 8.41 -2.07
N ASN A 26 5.63 7.14 -1.93
CA ASN A 26 6.19 6.35 -3.00
C ASN A 26 5.09 5.56 -3.75
N SER A 27 4.79 6.00 -4.97
CA SER A 27 3.87 5.32 -5.90
C SER A 27 4.57 4.60 -7.05
N SER A 28 5.90 4.50 -7.04
CA SER A 28 6.68 4.00 -8.20
C SER A 28 6.34 2.55 -8.61
N TRP A 29 5.77 1.77 -7.69
CA TRP A 29 5.33 0.39 -7.90
C TRP A 29 3.87 0.28 -8.38
N VAL A 30 3.14 1.40 -8.49
CA VAL A 30 1.75 1.43 -8.94
C VAL A 30 1.71 1.95 -10.40
N PRO A 31 1.49 1.07 -11.40
CA PRO A 31 1.72 1.41 -12.82
C PRO A 31 0.86 2.53 -13.40
N THR A 32 -0.27 2.89 -12.75
CA THR A 32 -1.28 3.82 -13.29
C THR A 32 -1.31 5.18 -12.58
N VAL A 33 -0.36 5.45 -11.68
CA VAL A 33 -0.29 6.72 -10.94
C VAL A 33 0.54 7.72 -11.74
N GLU A 34 -0.06 8.85 -12.11
CA GLU A 34 0.63 9.98 -12.75
C GLU A 34 1.29 10.88 -11.70
N GLU A 35 0.55 11.17 -10.63
CA GLU A 35 0.97 12.07 -9.57
C GLU A 35 0.52 11.55 -8.20
N ILE A 36 1.39 11.70 -7.21
CA ILE A 36 1.07 11.46 -5.81
C ILE A 36 1.40 12.70 -4.99
N SER A 37 0.50 13.06 -4.09
CA SER A 37 0.74 14.07 -3.06
C SER A 37 0.41 13.49 -1.69
N LEU A 38 1.10 13.98 -0.67
CA LEU A 38 0.89 13.60 0.72
C LEU A 38 0.59 14.87 1.53
N ASP A 39 -0.56 14.90 2.18
CA ASP A 39 -0.97 15.94 3.12
C ASP A 39 -1.26 15.30 4.48
N GLY A 40 -0.31 15.42 5.40
CA GLY A 40 -0.37 14.77 6.71
C GLY A 40 -0.44 13.24 6.58
N ASP A 41 -1.57 12.66 6.96
CA ASP A 41 -1.84 11.22 6.88
C ASP A 41 -2.70 10.83 5.65
N VAL A 42 -2.96 11.76 4.73
CA VAL A 42 -3.74 11.50 3.52
C VAL A 42 -2.84 11.57 2.29
N ARG A 43 -2.76 10.47 1.56
CA ARG A 43 -2.15 10.45 0.22
C ARG A 43 -3.21 10.53 -0.86
N SER A 44 -2.97 11.35 -1.87
CA SER A 44 -3.86 11.54 -3.01
C SER A 44 -3.16 11.11 -4.29
N PHE A 45 -3.83 10.29 -5.09
CA PHE A 45 -3.34 9.78 -6.36
C PHE A 45 -4.17 10.37 -7.51
N SER A 46 -3.49 10.88 -8.52
CA SER A 46 -4.08 11.11 -9.84
C SER A 46 -3.81 9.88 -10.71
N MET A 47 -4.89 9.21 -11.14
CA MET A 47 -4.81 8.06 -12.04
C MET A 47 -5.30 8.44 -13.43
N GLU A 48 -4.51 8.13 -14.46
CA GLU A 48 -4.82 8.43 -15.86
C GLU A 48 -6.20 7.87 -16.23
N GLY A 49 -7.15 8.76 -16.56
CA GLY A 49 -8.50 8.39 -16.98
C GLY A 49 -9.42 7.77 -15.91
N MET A 50 -8.96 7.60 -14.66
CA MET A 50 -9.74 7.00 -13.57
C MET A 50 -10.14 7.98 -12.46
N GLY A 51 -9.61 9.20 -12.47
CA GLY A 51 -9.94 10.25 -11.50
C GLY A 51 -9.06 10.22 -10.25
N GLU A 52 -9.51 10.90 -9.19
CA GLU A 52 -8.76 11.01 -7.93
C GLU A 52 -9.11 9.88 -6.95
N LEU A 53 -8.07 9.30 -6.36
CA LEU A 53 -8.15 8.38 -5.23
C LEU A 53 -7.49 9.03 -4.01
N LYS A 54 -8.18 9.07 -2.86
CA LYS A 54 -7.57 9.50 -1.60
C LYS A 54 -7.59 8.39 -0.58
N GLU A 55 -6.45 8.17 0.03
CA GLU A 55 -6.24 7.15 1.03
C GLU A 55 -5.71 7.76 2.31
N LYS A 56 -6.33 7.41 3.43
CA LYS A 56 -5.87 7.76 4.76
C LYS A 56 -4.97 6.66 5.30
N ILE A 57 -3.74 7.01 5.63
CA ILE A 57 -2.76 6.15 6.30
C ILE A 57 -3.21 6.00 7.75
N LEU A 58 -3.33 4.75 8.19
CA LEU A 58 -3.80 4.41 9.53
C LEU A 58 -2.65 3.92 10.41
N LYS A 59 -1.69 3.20 9.81
CA LYS A 59 -0.57 2.59 10.54
C LYS A 59 0.63 2.35 9.63
N ILE A 60 1.81 2.69 10.12
CA ILE A 60 3.09 2.23 9.58
C ILE A 60 3.85 1.60 10.76
N ASP A 61 3.98 0.27 10.75
CA ASP A 61 4.62 -0.50 11.80
C ASP A 61 5.93 -1.06 11.25
N HIS A 62 7.05 -0.39 11.57
CA HIS A 62 8.36 -0.78 11.04
C HIS A 62 8.87 -2.10 11.63
N ASP A 63 8.49 -2.42 12.86
CA ASP A 63 8.92 -3.65 13.55
C ASP A 63 8.28 -4.88 12.91
N ASN A 64 6.99 -4.80 12.62
CA ASN A 64 6.22 -5.90 12.03
C ASN A 64 6.08 -5.81 10.50
N LYS A 65 6.59 -4.74 9.88
CA LYS A 65 6.48 -4.43 8.45
C LYS A 65 5.02 -4.44 7.96
N ILE A 66 4.17 -3.70 8.69
CA ILE A 66 2.73 -3.58 8.41
C ILE A 66 2.41 -2.15 7.99
N PHE A 67 1.78 -2.00 6.83
CA PHE A 67 1.24 -0.73 6.33
C PHE A 67 -0.28 -0.85 6.19
N GLN A 68 -1.04 0.01 6.88
CA GLN A 68 -2.51 0.01 6.83
C GLN A 68 -3.05 1.35 6.36
N TYR A 69 -4.07 1.29 5.51
CA TYR A 69 -4.73 2.47 4.99
C TYR A 69 -6.21 2.21 4.68
N SER A 70 -6.96 3.30 4.54
CA SER A 70 -8.36 3.29 4.15
C SER A 70 -8.56 4.19 2.94
N ALA A 71 -9.22 3.71 1.89
CA ALA A 71 -9.66 4.55 0.80
C ALA A 71 -10.88 5.35 1.28
N ILE A 72 -10.72 6.67 1.35
CA ILE A 72 -11.72 7.61 1.88
C ILE A 72 -12.41 8.42 0.78
N GLN A 73 -11.82 8.45 -0.42
CA GLN A 73 -12.42 9.02 -1.62
C GLN A 73 -12.03 8.14 -2.82
N THR A 74 -13.01 7.65 -3.54
CA THR A 74 -12.83 6.74 -4.67
C THR A 74 -13.82 7.06 -5.81
N PRO A 75 -13.49 6.73 -7.07
CA PRO A 75 -14.41 6.89 -8.19
C PRO A 75 -15.72 6.10 -8.04
N ALA A 76 -15.64 4.91 -7.44
CA ALA A 76 -16.80 4.10 -7.08
C ALA A 76 -17.03 4.16 -5.56
N PRO A 77 -18.27 4.38 -5.08
CA PRO A 77 -18.52 4.57 -3.65
C PRO A 77 -18.26 3.29 -2.84
N ILE A 78 -17.47 3.43 -1.79
CA ILE A 78 -17.21 2.41 -0.76
C ILE A 78 -17.43 3.03 0.62
N GLU A 79 -18.25 2.38 1.45
CA GLU A 79 -18.59 2.89 2.79
C GLU A 79 -17.50 2.59 3.83
N HIS A 80 -16.89 1.40 3.74
CA HIS A 80 -15.89 0.93 4.67
C HIS A 80 -14.77 0.20 3.94
N HIS A 81 -13.54 0.68 4.11
CA HIS A 81 -12.34 0.10 3.50
C HIS A 81 -11.21 0.00 4.52
N LEU A 82 -10.53 -1.14 4.53
CA LEU A 82 -9.28 -1.34 5.24
C LEU A 82 -8.40 -2.24 4.37
N ALA A 83 -7.27 -1.71 3.93
CA ALA A 83 -6.21 -2.46 3.30
C ALA A 83 -5.06 -2.64 4.29
N THR A 84 -4.40 -3.79 4.24
CA THR A 84 -3.26 -4.11 5.09
C THR A 84 -2.21 -4.80 4.24
N ILE A 85 -1.08 -4.12 4.02
CA ILE A 85 0.10 -4.74 3.44
C ILE A 85 0.98 -5.24 4.58
N GLN A 86 1.46 -6.48 4.50
CA GLN A 86 2.43 -7.05 5.42
C GLN A 86 3.55 -7.75 4.66
N ILE A 87 4.80 -7.47 5.05
CA ILE A 87 5.98 -8.12 4.49
C ILE A 87 6.59 -9.07 5.53
N CYS A 88 6.57 -10.37 5.24
CA CYS A 88 7.10 -11.40 6.13
C CYS A 88 8.41 -11.97 5.55
N PRO A 89 9.54 -11.94 6.28
CA PRO A 89 10.74 -12.65 5.86
C PRO A 89 10.47 -14.17 5.87
N LEU A 90 10.87 -14.85 4.79
CA LEU A 90 10.88 -16.31 4.73
C LEU A 90 12.26 -16.86 5.11
N ASP A 91 13.29 -16.15 4.65
CA ASP A 91 14.69 -16.34 5.03
C ASP A 91 15.45 -15.00 4.84
N ASN A 92 16.78 -15.04 4.73
CA ASN A 92 17.60 -13.83 4.58
C ASN A 92 17.45 -13.14 3.22
N ASP A 93 17.05 -13.88 2.19
CA ASP A 93 17.05 -13.45 0.79
C ASP A 93 15.66 -13.54 0.12
N ASN A 94 14.65 -14.03 0.84
CA ASN A 94 13.28 -14.18 0.34
C ASN A 94 12.25 -13.63 1.33
N CYS A 95 11.16 -13.06 0.80
CA CYS A 95 10.03 -12.61 1.60
C CYS A 95 8.67 -12.90 0.94
N GLU A 96 7.63 -13.01 1.77
CA GLU A 96 6.24 -13.01 1.34
C GLU A 96 5.67 -11.59 1.49
N PHE A 97 5.16 -11.05 0.39
CA PHE A 97 4.26 -9.90 0.37
C PHE A 97 2.82 -10.41 0.53
N SER A 98 2.04 -9.81 1.43
CA SER A 98 0.60 -10.05 1.57
C SER A 98 -0.15 -8.73 1.56
N TRP A 99 -1.24 -8.65 0.80
CA TRP A 99 -2.17 -7.52 0.76
C TRP A 99 -3.62 -7.97 0.92
#